data_AF-C4GLV3-F1
#
_entry.id   AF-C4GLV3-F1
#
_cell.length_a   1.000
_cell.length_b   1.000
_cell.length_c   1.000
_cell.angle_alpha   90.00
_cell.angle_beta   90.00
_cell.angle_gamma   90.00
#
_symmetry.space_group_name_H-M   'P 1'
#
loop_
_entity.id
_entity.type
_entity.pdbx_description
1 polymer ?
#
loop_
_entity_poly.entity_id
_entity_poly.type
_entity_poly.pdbx_seq_one_letter_code
_entity_poly.pdbx_strand_id
1 'polypeptide(L)' 'MAKQLLKQVGVDEIEEINVSRSPADFSQMQQLTRLRSVPQIFIGETHVGGFTDLYALHQKGDLLPLLQAE' A
#
# COMPACT_ATOMS: atom_id res chain seq x y z
N MET A 1 -10.54 4.52 1.28
CA MET A 1 -10.49 3.87 -0.04
C MET A 1 -9.54 2.68 -0.06
N ALA A 2 -8.21 2.84 -0.03
CA ALA A 2 -7.27 1.70 -0.02
C ALA A 2 -7.55 0.69 1.12
N LYS A 3 -7.67 1.16 2.37
CA LYS A 3 -7.97 0.30 3.53
C LYS A 3 -9.29 -0.47 3.39
N GLN A 4 -10.31 0.13 2.77
CA GLN A 4 -11.60 -0.52 2.60
C GLN A 4 -11.49 -1.67 1.59
N LEU A 5 -10.73 -1.45 0.51
CA LEU A 5 -10.45 -2.49 -0.48
C LEU A 5 -9.68 -3.65 0.18
N LEU A 6 -8.63 -3.35 0.95
CA LEU A 6 -7.84 -4.35 1.68
C LEU A 6 -8.70 -5.16 2.66
N LYS A 7 -9.58 -4.50 3.42
CA LYS A 7 -10.55 -5.19 4.29
C LYS A 7 -11.55 -6.05 3.51
N GLN A 8 -12.00 -5.59 2.34
CA GLN A 8 -12.93 -6.36 1.51
C GLN A 8 -12.30 -7.63 0.96
N VAL A 9 -10.99 -7.64 0.71
CA VAL A 9 -10.27 -8.84 0.27
C VAL A 9 -9.82 -9.73 1.43
N GLY A 10 -10.15 -9.38 2.68
CA GLY A 10 -9.85 -10.19 3.86
C GLY A 10 -8.53 -9.87 4.55
N VAL A 11 -7.93 -8.70 4.31
CA VAL A 11 -6.74 -8.26 5.07
C VAL A 11 -7.19 -7.69 6.42
N ASP A 12 -6.86 -8.41 7.48
CA ASP A 12 -7.17 -8.03 8.85
C ASP A 12 -6.08 -7.14 9.49
N GLU A 13 -4.81 -7.36 9.12
CA GLU A 13 -3.67 -6.60 9.62
C GLU A 13 -3.25 -5.51 8.62
N ILE A 14 -3.47 -4.25 9.00
CA ILE A 14 -3.08 -3.09 8.20
C ILE A 14 -2.34 -2.11 9.10
N GLU A 15 -1.04 -1.96 8.88
CA GLU A 15 -0.26 -0.91 9.53
C GLU A 15 -0.43 0.42 8.79
N GLU A 16 -0.74 1.49 9.54
CA GLU A 16 -0.90 2.82 8.97
C GLU A 16 0.23 3.74 9.43
N ILE A 17 1.07 4.13 8.47
CA ILE A 17 2.13 5.11 8.68
C ILE A 17 1.66 6.46 8.15
N ASN A 18 1.44 7.43 9.04
CA ASN A 18 0.98 8.76 8.66
C ASN A 18 2.15 9.70 8.37
N VAL A 19 2.60 9.68 7.12
CA VAL A 19 3.70 10.53 6.63
C VAL A 19 3.39 12.03 6.61
N SER A 20 2.12 12.43 6.70
CA SER A 20 1.72 13.84 6.67
C SER A 20 1.98 14.58 7.98
N ARG A 21 2.21 13.85 9.08
CA ARG A 21 2.43 14.45 10.41
C ARG A 21 3.89 14.81 10.67
N SER A 22 4.82 14.19 9.96
CA SER A 22 6.26 14.35 10.17
C SER A 22 6.99 14.45 8.83
N PRO A 23 7.76 15.52 8.59
CA PRO A 23 8.62 15.63 7.41
C PRO A 23 9.64 14.48 7.31
N ALA A 24 10.05 13.90 8.46
CA ALA A 24 10.98 12.77 8.48
C ALA A 24 10.32 11.51 7.89
N ASP A 25 9.08 11.22 8.26
CA ASP A 25 8.33 10.06 7.76
C ASP A 25 8.06 10.22 6.26
N PHE A 26 7.74 11.44 5.80
CA PHE A 26 7.64 11.74 4.38
C PHE A 26 8.95 11.52 3.63
N SER A 27 10.08 11.96 4.20
CA SER A 27 11.41 11.74 3.62
C SER A 27 11.74 10.25 3.53
N GLN A 28 11.42 9.47 4.57
CA GLN A 28 11.64 8.02 4.58
C GLN A 28 10.77 7.32 3.52
N MET A 29 9.48 7.66 3.44
CA MET A 29 8.59 7.15 2.39
C MET A 29 9.10 7.51 1.00
N GLN A 30 9.61 8.73 0.81
CA GLN A 30 10.18 9.16 -0.46
C GLN A 30 11.48 8.41 -0.78
N GLN A 31 12.31 8.08 0.21
CA GLN A 31 13.51 7.25 0.00
C GLN A 31 13.15 5.82 -0.41
N LEU A 32 12.10 5.25 0.19
CA LEU A 32 11.64 3.88 -0.09
C LEU A 32 10.98 3.78 -1.47
N THR A 33 10.02 4.66 -1.75
CA THR A 33 9.18 4.58 -2.97
C THR A 33 9.73 5.36 -4.15
N ARG A 34 10.62 6.33 -3.89
CA ARG A 34 11.02 7.40 -4.83
C ARG A 34 9.86 8.28 -5.32
N LEU A 35 8.67 8.10 -4.76
CA LEU A 35 7.47 8.84 -5.09
C LEU A 35 7.16 9.86 -4.00
N ARG A 36 6.45 10.92 -4.37
CA ARG A 36 5.98 11.98 -3.46
C ARG A 36 4.48 11.93 -3.21
N SER A 37 3.76 11.14 -4.00
CA SER A 37 2.30 11.08 -3.96
C SER A 37 1.83 10.10 -2.90
N VAL A 38 0.81 10.45 -2.14
CA VAL A 38 0.14 9.53 -1.20
C VAL A 38 -1.25 9.16 -1.76
N PRO A 39 -1.80 7.97 -1.43
CA PRO A 39 -1.24 6.92 -0.58
C PRO A 39 -0.15 6.11 -1.28
N GLN A 40 0.79 5.56 -0.50
CA GLN A 40 1.75 4.54 -0.92
C GLN A 40 1.46 3.25 -0.17
N ILE A 41 1.33 2.15 -0.91
CA ILE A 41 0.85 0.86 -0.40
C ILE A 41 1.97 -0.17 -0.56
N PHE A 42 2.21 -0.91 0.50
CA PHE A 42 3.14 -2.02 0.55
C PHE A 42 2.39 -3.27 1.01
N ILE A 43 2.76 -4.42 0.47
CA ILE A 43 2.33 -5.75 0.92
C ILE A 43 3.63 -6.51 1.21
N GLY A 44 3.88 -6.74 2.49
CA GLY A 44 5.19 -7.12 2.99
C GLY A 44 6.30 -6.20 2.52
N GLU A 45 7.30 -6.81 1.88
CA GLU A 45 8.42 -6.10 1.27
C GLU A 45 8.11 -5.54 -0.13
N THR A 46 6.97 -5.90 -0.71
CA THR A 46 6.61 -5.51 -2.08
C THR A 46 5.93 -4.15 -2.11
N HIS A 47 6.55 -3.21 -2.82
CA HIS A 47 5.93 -1.93 -3.12
C HIS A 47 4.87 -2.08 -4.21
N VAL A 48 3.60 -1.89 -3.86
CA VAL A 48 2.47 -1.95 -4.81
C VAL A 48 2.32 -0.64 -5.57
N GLY A 49 2.55 0.49 -4.91
CA GLY A 49 2.35 1.82 -5.48
C GLY A 49 1.16 2.55 -4.86
N GLY A 50 0.39 3.25 -5.69
CA GLY A 50 -0.75 4.04 -5.26
C GLY A 50 -2.04 3.24 -5.10
N PHE A 51 -3.12 3.95 -4.80
CA PHE A 51 -4.46 3.35 -4.77
C PHE A 51 -4.87 2.76 -6.13
N THR A 52 -4.53 3.44 -7.23
CA THR A 52 -4.83 2.95 -8.59
C THR A 52 -4.11 1.65 -8.89
N ASP A 53 -2.85 1.51 -8.50
CA ASP A 53 -2.07 0.29 -8.70
C ASP A 53 -2.63 -0.87 -7.88
N LEU A 54 -2.98 -0.63 -6.61
CA LEU A 54 -3.66 -1.62 -5.76
C LEU A 54 -4.98 -2.07 -6.39
N TYR A 55 -5.79 -1.12 -6.86
CA TYR A 55 -7.08 -1.43 -7.46
C TYR A 55 -6.92 -2.19 -8.79
N ALA A 56 -5.91 -1.86 -9.59
CA ALA A 56 -5.59 -2.59 -10.81
C ALA A 56 -5.16 -4.04 -10.51
N LEU A 57 -4.34 -4.28 -9.49
CA LEU A 57 -3.99 -5.64 -9.04
C LEU A 57 -5.22 -6.41 -8.58
N HIS A 58 -6.13 -5.76 -7.85
CA HIS A 58 -7.38 -6.39 -7.43
C HIS A 58 -8.24 -6.79 -8.63
N GLN A 59 -8.42 -5.89 -9.60
CA GLN A 59 -9.19 -6.18 -10.82
C GLN A 59 -8.58 -7.31 -11.66
N LYS A 60 -7.25 -7.44 -11.66
CA LYS A 60 -6.55 -8.53 -12.36
C LYS A 60 -6.65 -9.88 -11.62
N GLY A 61 -7.03 -9.88 -10.34
CA GLY A 61 -7.00 -11.07 -9.49
C GLY A 61 -5.64 -11.38 -8.89
N ASP A 62 -4.62 -10.57 -9.17
CA ASP A 62 -3.23 -10.76 -8.71
C ASP A 62 -3.03 -10.33 -7.24
N LEU A 63 -3.96 -9.54 -6.70
CA LEU A 63 -3.85 -9.05 -5.32
C LEU A 63 -3.95 -10.18 -4.27
N LEU A 64 -4.84 -11.14 -4.46
CA LEU A 64 -5.01 -12.25 -3.50
C LEU A 64 -3.77 -13.16 -3.43
N PRO A 65 -3.20 -13.63 -4.56
CA PRO A 65 -1.93 -14.35 -4.54
C PRO A 65 -0.80 -13.58 -3.87
N LEU A 66 -0.72 -12.26 -4.10
CA LEU A 66 0.31 -11.42 -3.49
C LEU A 66 0.18 -11.34 -1.97
N LEU A 67 -1.06 -11.28 -1.44
CA LEU A 67 -1.35 -11.30 -0.01
C LEU A 67 -1.12 -12.68 0.64
N GLN A 68 -1.29 -13.76 -0.11
CA GLN A 68 -1.06 -15.14 0.36
C GLN A 68 0.41 -15.59 0.25
N ALA A 69 1.23 -14.83 -0.48
CA ALA A 69 2.65 -15.09 -0.62
C ALA A 69 3.49 -14.52 0.55
N GLU A 70 2.86 -13.75 1.45
CA GLU A 70 3.42 -13.31 2.74
C GLU A 70 3.18 -14.33 3.86
#